data_AF-A0A6V8QME9-F1
#
_entry.id   AF-A0A6V8QME9-F1
#
_cell.length_a   1.000
_cell.length_b   1.000
_cell.length_c   1.000
_cell.angle_alpha   90.00
_cell.angle_beta   90.00
_cell.angle_gamma   90.00
#
_symmetry.space_group_name_H-M   'P 1'
#
loop_
_entity.id
_entity.type
_entity.pdbx_description
1 polymer ?
#
loop_
_entity_poly.entity_id
_entity_poly.type
_entity_poly.pdbx_seq_one_letter_code
_entity_poly.pdbx_strand_id
1 'polypeptide(L)'
;MPTVEEMKKEPYFQWFEITPYEFFCEEFSAGIPTWALGRRFFDGKDVPPENRFHLPEIRTPLLMGIFGSAFCATLSHYYREIRPLLRTITGFQTIDQLVSVRDDDLSKVHPIDPAIIPNFAYQMYGKLPKSTPASILDGEYIQLMDAGMSNNLPIYPLLRPGRNVDILVAFDASADIKTDNWLSVADGYARQRGIKGWPVGIGWPKPEETPEQARKELIEAQAATAAEAEQKVEEAQAKQKDLREAASKQDAAKPTQLDEKSKFKPGNEKAGELGYCTVWVGTTEERSTDSPPITKPVTDDTSWQLMEPNAGLTLIYLPLLSNKKVPGVSPGTSDFLSTWNFVYTPDQIDSVVKLAKANYDEGRDQIKATVRAVYERKKQLREQAETQRRLDSYTAMAKKGEESLLHHGDQFS
;
A
#
# COMPACT_ATOMS: atom_id res chain seq x y z
N MET A 1 6.28 30.22 -12.85
CA MET A 1 5.98 29.03 -12.02
C MET A 1 4.47 28.98 -11.91
N PRO A 2 3.82 27.88 -12.31
CA PRO A 2 2.38 27.77 -12.14
C PRO A 2 2.05 27.81 -10.64
N THR A 3 0.92 28.41 -10.30
CA THR A 3 0.45 28.49 -8.92
C THR A 3 -0.02 27.10 -8.44
N VAL A 4 -0.03 26.86 -7.13
CA VAL A 4 -0.50 25.59 -6.51
C VAL A 4 -1.94 25.22 -6.94
N GLU A 5 -2.73 26.19 -7.41
CA GLU A 5 -4.05 25.95 -7.99
C GLU A 5 -4.03 25.44 -9.43
N GLU A 6 -2.99 25.74 -10.22
CA GLU A 6 -2.86 25.29 -11.61
C GLU A 6 -2.34 23.85 -11.72
N MET A 7 -1.66 23.33 -10.70
CA MET A 7 -1.22 21.92 -10.62
C MET A 7 -2.38 20.92 -10.42
N LYS A 8 -3.63 21.40 -10.24
CA LYS A 8 -4.82 20.55 -10.03
C LYS A 8 -5.46 20.00 -11.32
N LYS A 9 -4.79 20.04 -12.47
CA LYS A 9 -5.37 19.68 -13.78
C LYS A 9 -4.83 18.41 -14.41
N GLU A 10 -4.02 17.62 -13.71
CA GLU A 10 -3.65 16.29 -14.18
C GLU A 10 -4.49 15.19 -13.52
N PRO A 11 -4.99 14.21 -14.28
CA PRO A 11 -5.76 13.09 -13.73
C PRO A 11 -4.84 12.22 -12.87
N TYR A 12 -5.06 12.24 -11.56
CA TYR A 12 -4.39 11.36 -10.61
C TYR A 12 -5.30 10.19 -10.22
N PHE A 13 -4.70 9.08 -9.77
CA PHE A 13 -5.43 7.91 -9.29
C PHE A 13 -6.21 8.19 -8.00
N GLN A 14 -7.47 7.77 -7.94
CA GLN A 14 -8.24 7.68 -6.69
C GLN A 14 -8.13 6.27 -6.11
N TRP A 15 -8.03 6.17 -4.79
CA TRP A 15 -7.94 4.89 -4.10
C TRP A 15 -9.32 4.40 -3.67
N PHE A 16 -9.62 3.15 -4.02
CA PHE A 16 -10.82 2.46 -3.59
C PHE A 16 -10.46 1.37 -2.59
N GLU A 17 -11.06 1.46 -1.43
CA GLU A 17 -11.00 0.45 -0.38
C GLU A 17 -12.15 -0.55 -0.56
N ILE A 18 -11.86 -1.83 -0.36
CA ILE A 18 -12.87 -2.87 -0.29
C ILE A 18 -12.69 -3.69 0.98
N THR A 19 -13.79 -3.89 1.68
CA THR A 19 -13.90 -4.76 2.85
C THR A 19 -15.08 -5.71 2.66
N PRO A 20 -15.30 -6.70 3.53
CA PRO A 20 -16.55 -7.46 3.52
C PRO A 20 -17.82 -6.60 3.75
N TYR A 21 -17.67 -5.38 4.26
CA TYR A 21 -18.78 -4.49 4.61
C TYR A 21 -19.08 -3.46 3.53
N GLU A 22 -18.05 -2.81 2.99
CA GLU A 22 -18.19 -1.71 2.05
C GLU A 22 -17.11 -1.66 0.97
N PHE A 23 -17.48 -1.07 -0.17
CA PHE A 23 -16.62 -0.53 -1.21
C PHE A 23 -16.66 0.99 -1.10
N PHE A 24 -15.52 1.60 -0.81
CA PHE A 24 -15.43 2.99 -0.34
C PHE A 24 -14.30 3.75 -1.03
N CYS A 25 -14.52 5.03 -1.30
CA CYS A 25 -13.49 5.94 -1.77
C CYS A 25 -13.39 7.14 -0.82
N GLU A 26 -12.19 7.38 -0.30
CA GLU A 26 -11.98 8.45 0.70
C GLU A 26 -12.14 9.84 0.09
N GLU A 27 -11.71 10.03 -1.15
CA GLU A 27 -11.87 11.26 -1.93
C GLU A 27 -13.35 11.65 -2.05
N PHE A 28 -14.24 10.67 -2.15
CA PHE A 28 -15.68 10.87 -2.25
C PHE A 28 -16.31 10.97 -0.86
N SER A 29 -15.60 10.53 0.17
CA SER A 29 -16.10 10.29 1.53
C SER A 29 -17.42 9.50 1.51
N ALA A 30 -17.52 8.56 0.57
CA ALA A 30 -18.72 7.81 0.28
C ALA A 30 -18.35 6.39 -0.17
N GLY A 31 -19.27 5.47 0.12
CA GLY A 31 -19.15 4.08 -0.26
C GLY A 31 -20.51 3.42 -0.31
N ILE A 32 -20.51 2.20 -0.81
CA ILE A 32 -21.69 1.33 -0.87
C ILE A 32 -21.38 0.02 -0.16
N PRO A 33 -22.39 -0.73 0.29
CA PRO A 33 -22.17 -2.09 0.76
C PRO A 33 -21.51 -2.95 -0.33
N THR A 34 -20.58 -3.82 0.04
CA THR A 34 -19.83 -4.64 -0.93
C THR A 34 -20.73 -5.49 -1.82
N TRP A 35 -21.84 -6.00 -1.26
CA TRP A 35 -22.83 -6.77 -2.02
C TRP A 35 -23.52 -5.97 -3.14
N ALA A 36 -23.49 -4.63 -3.07
CA ALA A 36 -24.11 -3.75 -4.05
C ALA A 36 -23.14 -3.39 -5.20
N LEU A 37 -21.87 -3.78 -5.11
CA LEU A 37 -20.88 -3.54 -6.14
C LEU A 37 -21.32 -4.22 -7.45
N GLY A 38 -21.28 -3.46 -8.55
CA GLY A 38 -21.79 -3.91 -9.86
C GLY A 38 -23.22 -3.50 -10.18
N ARG A 39 -23.95 -2.89 -9.23
CA ARG A 39 -25.29 -2.32 -9.48
C ARG A 39 -25.20 -0.89 -9.97
N ARG A 40 -26.19 -0.45 -10.76
CA ARG A 40 -26.30 0.94 -11.21
C ARG A 40 -26.87 1.81 -10.09
N PHE A 41 -26.39 3.03 -10.01
CA PHE A 41 -26.88 4.05 -9.09
C PHE A 41 -27.17 5.33 -9.86
N PHE A 42 -28.12 6.11 -9.35
CA PHE A 42 -28.40 7.47 -9.81
C PHE A 42 -28.69 8.33 -8.59
N ASP A 43 -27.93 9.41 -8.43
CA ASP A 43 -28.12 10.38 -7.35
C ASP A 43 -28.15 9.72 -5.94
N GLY A 44 -27.31 8.70 -5.76
CA GLY A 44 -27.14 7.96 -4.50
C GLY A 44 -28.22 6.89 -4.23
N LYS A 45 -29.01 6.52 -5.24
CA LYS A 45 -30.04 5.48 -5.13
C LYS A 45 -29.77 4.35 -6.12
N ASP A 46 -29.95 3.11 -5.67
CA ASP A 46 -29.90 1.92 -6.53
C ASP A 46 -30.98 2.02 -7.63
N VAL A 47 -30.59 1.72 -8.86
CA VAL A 47 -31.46 1.68 -10.03
C VAL A 47 -31.54 0.23 -10.53
N PRO A 48 -32.69 -0.45 -10.37
CA PRO A 48 -32.85 -1.81 -10.87
C PRO A 48 -32.89 -1.83 -12.42
N PRO A 49 -32.42 -2.92 -13.05
CA PRO A 49 -32.62 -3.16 -14.48
C PRO A 49 -34.12 -3.25 -14.86
N GLU A 50 -34.43 -3.21 -16.16
CA GLU A 50 -35.82 -3.23 -16.68
C GLU A 50 -36.66 -4.40 -16.17
N ASN A 51 -36.03 -5.56 -15.91
CA ASN A 51 -36.67 -6.74 -15.34
C ASN A 51 -36.99 -6.64 -13.83
N ARG A 52 -36.66 -5.51 -13.19
CA ARG A 52 -36.85 -5.17 -11.76
C ARG A 52 -36.11 -6.05 -10.76
N PHE A 53 -35.18 -6.89 -11.20
CA PHE A 53 -34.34 -7.69 -10.31
C PHE A 53 -32.95 -7.07 -10.20
N HIS A 54 -32.53 -6.76 -8.98
CA HIS A 54 -31.18 -6.23 -8.75
C HIS A 54 -30.11 -7.28 -9.04
N LEU A 55 -28.97 -6.83 -9.57
CA LEU A 55 -27.85 -7.72 -9.80
C LEU A 55 -27.29 -8.24 -8.46
N PRO A 56 -26.90 -9.53 -8.39
CA PRO A 56 -26.19 -10.06 -7.24
C PRO A 56 -24.79 -9.44 -7.15
N GLU A 57 -24.16 -9.62 -5.99
CA GLU A 57 -22.77 -9.23 -5.77
C GLU A 57 -21.84 -9.81 -6.85
N ILE A 58 -20.86 -9.01 -7.26
CA ILE A 58 -19.80 -9.45 -8.17
C ILE A 58 -19.03 -10.63 -7.56
N ARG A 59 -18.75 -11.63 -8.39
CA ARG A 59 -18.01 -12.82 -7.95
C ARG A 59 -16.56 -12.45 -7.60
N THR A 60 -16.05 -13.02 -6.50
CA THR A 60 -14.67 -12.84 -6.03
C THR A 60 -13.60 -13.02 -7.11
N PRO A 61 -13.69 -13.98 -8.07
CA PRO A 61 -12.68 -14.09 -9.13
C PRO A 61 -12.56 -12.84 -10.01
N LEU A 62 -13.66 -12.11 -10.26
CA LEU A 62 -13.60 -10.85 -10.99
C LEU A 62 -12.86 -9.80 -10.15
N LEU A 63 -13.17 -9.68 -8.86
CA LEU A 63 -12.47 -8.77 -7.95
C LEU A 63 -10.97 -9.07 -7.88
N MET A 64 -10.58 -10.35 -7.79
CA MET A 64 -9.18 -10.75 -7.85
C MET A 64 -8.51 -10.36 -9.17
N GLY A 65 -9.24 -10.45 -10.30
CA GLY A 65 -8.76 -9.96 -11.59
C GLY A 65 -8.56 -8.45 -11.63
N ILE A 66 -9.42 -7.67 -10.95
CA ILE A 66 -9.26 -6.22 -10.82
C ILE A 66 -8.04 -5.89 -9.95
N PHE A 67 -7.89 -6.56 -8.79
CA PHE A 67 -6.79 -6.29 -7.86
C PHE A 67 -5.43 -6.69 -8.41
N GLY A 68 -5.38 -7.65 -9.34
CA GLY A 68 -4.17 -8.08 -10.05
C GLY A 68 -4.14 -7.66 -11.52
N SER A 69 -4.82 -6.59 -11.91
CA SER A 69 -4.95 -6.22 -13.32
C SER A 69 -3.65 -5.69 -13.95
N ALA A 70 -2.59 -5.44 -13.16
CA ALA A 70 -1.28 -5.04 -13.68
C ALA A 70 -0.72 -6.09 -14.66
N PHE A 71 -1.04 -7.37 -14.44
CA PHE A 71 -0.66 -8.49 -15.31
C PHE A 71 -1.38 -8.50 -16.65
N CYS A 72 -2.56 -7.88 -16.72
CA CYS A 72 -3.35 -7.94 -17.92
C CYS A 72 -2.67 -7.13 -19.05
N ALA A 73 -1.94 -6.03 -18.74
CA ALA A 73 -1.26 -5.20 -19.75
C ALA A 73 -0.28 -6.05 -20.58
N THR A 74 0.21 -7.09 -19.93
CA THR A 74 1.15 -8.08 -20.42
C THR A 74 0.47 -9.28 -21.06
N LEU A 75 -0.83 -9.51 -20.88
CA LEU A 75 -1.51 -10.74 -21.37
C LEU A 75 -1.56 -10.80 -22.90
N SER A 76 -1.70 -9.66 -23.59
CA SER A 76 -1.66 -9.61 -25.06
C SER A 76 -0.28 -10.01 -25.62
N HIS A 77 0.80 -9.55 -24.96
CA HIS A 77 2.18 -9.91 -25.30
C HIS A 77 2.55 -11.33 -24.85
N TYR A 78 2.14 -11.74 -23.65
CA TYR A 78 2.28 -13.11 -23.14
C TYR A 78 1.61 -14.09 -24.09
N TYR A 79 0.36 -13.81 -24.50
CA TYR A 79 -0.36 -14.62 -25.48
C TYR A 79 0.40 -14.71 -26.82
N ARG A 80 0.95 -13.60 -27.33
CA ARG A 80 1.79 -13.60 -28.54
C ARG A 80 3.06 -14.45 -28.38
N GLU A 81 3.69 -14.45 -27.21
CA GLU A 81 4.91 -15.23 -26.92
C GLU A 81 4.64 -16.73 -26.66
N ILE A 82 3.54 -17.10 -26.01
CA ILE A 82 3.19 -18.51 -25.74
C ILE A 82 2.36 -19.17 -26.84
N ARG A 83 1.90 -18.40 -27.84
CA ARG A 83 1.19 -18.90 -29.02
C ARG A 83 1.84 -20.12 -29.68
N PRO A 84 3.18 -20.21 -29.82
CA PRO A 84 3.83 -21.39 -30.41
C PRO A 84 3.71 -22.64 -29.52
N LEU A 85 3.70 -22.46 -28.20
CA LEU A 85 3.60 -23.54 -27.20
C LEU A 85 2.16 -24.06 -27.06
N LEU A 86 1.16 -23.16 -27.05
CA LEU A 86 -0.24 -23.51 -26.85
C LEU A 86 -0.93 -24.13 -28.09
N ARG A 87 -0.36 -23.97 -29.30
CA ARG A 87 -0.83 -24.63 -30.54
C ARG A 87 -0.89 -26.15 -30.46
N THR A 88 -0.20 -26.76 -29.49
CA THR A 88 -0.19 -28.21 -29.28
C THR A 88 -1.35 -28.71 -28.42
N ILE A 89 -2.11 -27.82 -27.77
CA ILE A 89 -3.25 -28.17 -26.91
C ILE A 89 -4.53 -28.23 -27.74
N THR A 90 -5.23 -29.35 -27.69
CA THR A 90 -6.50 -29.58 -28.40
C THR A 90 -7.57 -28.62 -27.87
N GLY A 91 -8.22 -27.85 -28.75
CA GLY A 91 -9.21 -26.82 -28.38
C GLY A 91 -8.65 -25.38 -28.33
N PHE A 92 -7.36 -25.17 -28.61
CA PHE A 92 -6.76 -23.84 -28.67
C PHE A 92 -7.24 -23.00 -29.88
N GLN A 93 -7.73 -23.61 -30.96
CA GLN A 93 -8.18 -22.88 -32.16
C GLN A 93 -9.34 -21.92 -31.90
N THR A 94 -10.25 -22.24 -30.98
CA THR A 94 -11.36 -21.37 -30.58
C THR A 94 -10.90 -20.20 -29.71
N ILE A 95 -9.89 -20.40 -28.86
CA ILE A 95 -9.27 -19.32 -28.06
C ILE A 95 -8.41 -18.42 -28.97
N ASP A 96 -7.66 -19.01 -29.91
CA ASP A 96 -6.84 -18.29 -30.89
C ASP A 96 -7.70 -17.42 -31.80
N GLN A 97 -8.87 -17.90 -32.25
CA GLN A 97 -9.81 -17.06 -32.99
C GLN A 97 -10.39 -15.92 -32.15
N LEU A 98 -10.76 -16.17 -30.88
CA LEU A 98 -11.35 -15.15 -30.00
C LEU A 98 -10.35 -14.03 -29.66
N VAL A 99 -9.07 -14.38 -29.50
CA VAL A 99 -7.99 -13.43 -29.23
C VAL A 99 -7.51 -12.75 -30.52
N SER A 100 -7.34 -13.50 -31.62
CA SER A 100 -6.86 -12.94 -32.90
C SER A 100 -7.85 -11.98 -33.55
N VAL A 101 -9.16 -12.22 -33.40
CA VAL A 101 -10.21 -11.32 -33.94
C VAL A 101 -10.24 -9.99 -33.19
N ARG A 102 -9.69 -9.92 -31.96
CA ARG A 102 -9.53 -8.67 -31.21
C ARG A 102 -8.13 -8.06 -31.35
N ASP A 103 -7.16 -8.75 -31.96
CA ASP A 103 -5.73 -8.37 -31.98
C ASP A 103 -5.43 -7.15 -32.85
N ASP A 104 -6.19 -6.94 -33.94
CA ASP A 104 -6.06 -5.74 -34.79
C ASP A 104 -6.63 -4.47 -34.13
N ASP A 105 -7.60 -4.61 -33.21
CA ASP A 105 -8.13 -3.51 -32.38
C ASP A 105 -7.29 -3.28 -31.10
N LEU A 106 -6.67 -4.33 -30.55
CA LEU A 106 -5.80 -4.29 -29.36
C LEU A 106 -4.46 -3.56 -29.58
N SER A 107 -4.07 -3.29 -30.84
CA SER A 107 -2.78 -2.67 -31.18
C SER A 107 -2.83 -1.16 -31.40
N LYS A 108 -4.02 -0.56 -31.48
CA LYS A 108 -4.23 0.87 -31.81
C LYS A 108 -5.03 1.65 -30.77
N VAL A 109 -5.52 0.95 -29.76
CA VAL A 109 -6.28 1.49 -28.63
C VAL A 109 -5.65 0.90 -27.38
N HIS A 110 -5.61 1.67 -26.28
CA HIS A 110 -5.03 1.32 -24.97
C HIS A 110 -4.90 -0.21 -24.76
N PRO A 111 -3.70 -0.75 -24.48
CA PRO A 111 -3.48 -2.20 -24.38
C PRO A 111 -4.40 -2.91 -23.38
N ILE A 112 -5.02 -2.13 -22.47
CA ILE A 112 -6.10 -2.53 -21.55
C ILE A 112 -7.10 -1.42 -21.31
N ASP A 113 -8.38 -1.77 -21.41
CA ASP A 113 -9.44 -1.06 -20.71
C ASP A 113 -9.47 -1.53 -19.24
N PRO A 114 -9.26 -0.64 -18.26
CA PRO A 114 -9.44 -0.96 -16.85
C PRO A 114 -10.81 -1.59 -16.62
N ALA A 115 -10.96 -2.35 -15.54
CA ALA A 115 -12.26 -2.96 -15.26
C ALA A 115 -13.32 -1.86 -15.07
N ILE A 116 -14.31 -1.87 -15.96
CA ILE A 116 -15.39 -0.89 -15.97
C ILE A 116 -16.52 -1.44 -15.10
N ILE A 117 -16.81 -0.75 -14.00
CA ILE A 117 -17.95 -1.07 -13.14
C ILE A 117 -18.88 0.14 -13.02
N PRO A 118 -20.18 -0.08 -12.78
CA PRO A 118 -21.11 1.02 -12.53
C PRO A 118 -20.64 1.93 -11.40
N ASN A 119 -20.75 3.22 -11.63
CA ASN A 119 -20.34 4.25 -10.69
C ASN A 119 -21.43 4.50 -9.64
N PHE A 120 -21.13 4.23 -8.37
CA PHE A 120 -22.08 4.50 -7.30
C PHE A 120 -22.32 6.00 -7.02
N ALA A 121 -21.38 6.85 -7.45
CA ALA A 121 -21.41 8.30 -7.25
C ALA A 121 -22.08 9.07 -8.41
N TYR A 122 -22.58 8.37 -9.43
CA TYR A 122 -23.16 8.99 -10.61
C TYR A 122 -24.30 9.96 -10.26
N GLN A 123 -24.20 11.19 -10.78
CA GLN A 123 -25.19 12.27 -10.61
C GLN A 123 -25.43 12.74 -9.16
N MET A 124 -24.54 12.44 -8.22
CA MET A 124 -24.64 12.88 -6.82
C MET A 124 -24.21 14.35 -6.59
N TYR A 125 -24.57 15.26 -7.49
CA TYR A 125 -24.18 16.67 -7.38
C TYR A 125 -24.66 17.30 -6.08
N GLY A 126 -23.78 18.07 -5.43
CA GLY A 126 -24.08 18.73 -4.16
C GLY A 126 -24.18 17.80 -2.94
N LYS A 127 -24.02 16.48 -3.11
CA LYS A 127 -24.04 15.49 -2.01
C LYS A 127 -22.65 15.01 -1.60
N LEU A 128 -21.66 15.16 -2.47
CA LEU A 128 -20.28 14.71 -2.23
C LEU A 128 -19.33 15.89 -1.94
N PRO A 129 -18.20 15.66 -1.26
CA PRO A 129 -17.22 16.70 -0.97
C PRO A 129 -16.58 17.28 -2.24
N LYS A 130 -16.03 18.50 -2.13
CA LYS A 130 -15.32 19.19 -3.23
C LYS A 130 -14.04 18.48 -3.70
N SER A 131 -13.53 17.52 -2.94
CA SER A 131 -12.43 16.65 -3.34
C SER A 131 -12.83 15.64 -4.42
N THR A 132 -14.13 15.39 -4.60
CA THR A 132 -14.65 14.48 -5.63
C THR A 132 -14.40 15.09 -7.01
N PRO A 133 -13.70 14.39 -7.92
CA PRO A 133 -13.51 14.86 -9.29
C PRO A 133 -14.85 15.02 -10.02
N ALA A 134 -15.01 16.09 -10.81
CA ALA A 134 -16.24 16.34 -11.57
C ALA A 134 -16.58 15.20 -12.54
N SER A 135 -15.56 14.58 -13.16
CA SER A 135 -15.70 13.43 -14.05
C SER A 135 -16.41 12.23 -13.39
N ILE A 136 -16.28 12.07 -12.07
CA ILE A 136 -16.98 11.01 -11.33
C ILE A 136 -18.48 11.32 -11.19
N LEU A 137 -18.89 12.59 -11.17
CA LEU A 137 -20.32 12.92 -11.09
C LEU A 137 -21.01 12.75 -12.45
N ASP A 138 -20.26 13.01 -13.53
CA ASP A 138 -20.75 12.97 -14.91
C ASP A 138 -20.68 11.56 -15.53
N GLY A 139 -19.77 10.70 -15.05
CA GLY A 139 -19.54 9.36 -15.60
C GLY A 139 -20.43 8.29 -14.99
N GLU A 140 -21.15 7.54 -15.82
CA GLU A 140 -21.99 6.41 -15.37
C GLU A 140 -21.18 5.21 -14.86
N TYR A 141 -19.91 5.12 -15.27
CA TYR A 141 -19.01 4.02 -14.93
C TYR A 141 -17.69 4.54 -14.38
N ILE A 142 -17.08 3.76 -13.49
CA ILE A 142 -15.70 3.96 -13.02
C ILE A 142 -14.80 2.86 -13.55
N GLN A 143 -13.55 3.23 -13.75
CA GLN A 143 -12.47 2.36 -14.19
C GLN A 143 -11.59 2.00 -13.00
N LEU A 144 -11.45 0.71 -12.73
CA LEU A 144 -10.62 0.19 -11.64
C LEU A 144 -9.43 -0.59 -12.19
N MET A 145 -8.30 -0.44 -11.52
CA MET A 145 -7.06 -1.16 -11.82
C MET A 145 -6.28 -1.49 -10.55
N ASP A 146 -5.28 -2.34 -10.71
CA ASP A 146 -4.32 -2.74 -9.69
C ASP A 146 -3.66 -1.52 -9.03
N ALA A 147 -3.63 -1.53 -7.69
CA ALA A 147 -3.03 -0.47 -6.90
C ALA A 147 -1.50 -0.40 -7.04
N GLY A 148 -0.84 -1.49 -7.44
CA GLY A 148 0.60 -1.54 -7.72
C GLY A 148 1.03 -0.61 -8.85
N MET A 149 0.10 -0.14 -9.69
CA MET A 149 0.33 0.93 -10.66
C MET A 149 0.68 2.27 -9.98
N SER A 150 0.22 2.48 -8.75
CA SER A 150 0.49 3.69 -7.96
C SER A 150 1.44 3.44 -6.79
N ASN A 151 1.19 2.40 -5.98
CA ASN A 151 2.01 2.03 -4.84
C ASN A 151 1.86 0.52 -4.52
N ASN A 152 2.97 -0.21 -4.46
CA ASN A 152 2.98 -1.63 -4.12
C ASN A 152 2.71 -1.94 -2.64
N LEU A 153 2.70 -0.93 -1.77
CA LEU A 153 2.36 -1.08 -0.36
C LEU A 153 0.94 -0.55 -0.09
N PRO A 154 -0.02 -1.39 0.36
CA PRO A 154 -1.41 -0.99 0.59
C PRO A 154 -1.57 -0.23 1.92
N ILE A 155 -0.85 0.89 2.08
CA ILE A 155 -0.81 1.68 3.30
C ILE A 155 -2.06 2.56 3.44
N TYR A 156 -2.56 3.11 2.34
CA TYR A 156 -3.56 4.19 2.37
C TYR A 156 -4.87 3.78 3.05
N PRO A 157 -5.44 2.59 2.76
CA PRO A 157 -6.62 2.14 3.48
C PRO A 157 -6.39 2.18 5.00
N LEU A 158 -5.21 1.80 5.49
CA LEU A 158 -4.91 1.72 6.93
C LEU A 158 -4.83 3.09 7.60
N LEU A 159 -4.61 4.17 6.84
CA LEU A 159 -4.48 5.53 7.36
C LEU A 159 -5.81 6.31 7.39
N ARG A 160 -6.92 5.71 6.93
CA ARG A 160 -8.25 6.35 6.96
C ARG A 160 -8.60 6.85 8.38
N PRO A 161 -9.02 8.11 8.54
CA PRO A 161 -9.47 8.64 9.82
C PRO A 161 -10.55 7.77 10.47
N GLY A 162 -10.41 7.51 11.77
CA GLY A 162 -11.30 6.64 12.53
C GLY A 162 -10.78 5.21 12.72
N ARG A 163 -9.84 4.74 11.89
CA ARG A 163 -9.15 3.45 12.14
C ARG A 163 -8.19 3.51 13.32
N ASN A 164 -7.58 4.68 13.55
CA ASN A 164 -6.68 4.96 14.67
C ASN A 164 -5.58 3.90 14.83
N VAL A 165 -4.92 3.54 13.72
CA VAL A 165 -3.83 2.56 13.71
C VAL A 165 -2.61 3.08 14.46
N ASP A 166 -2.17 2.37 15.48
CA ASP A 166 -0.96 2.72 16.24
C ASP A 166 0.31 2.07 15.68
N ILE A 167 0.17 0.85 15.14
CA ILE A 167 1.29 0.06 14.61
C ILE A 167 0.90 -0.45 13.22
N LEU A 168 1.72 -0.13 12.22
CA LEU A 168 1.63 -0.66 10.88
C LEU A 168 2.78 -1.64 10.65
N VAL A 169 2.49 -2.88 10.27
CA VAL A 169 3.50 -3.88 9.90
C VAL A 169 3.43 -4.10 8.40
N ALA A 170 4.41 -3.55 7.68
CA ALA A 170 4.51 -3.64 6.22
C ALA A 170 5.48 -4.76 5.84
N PHE A 171 4.96 -5.77 5.14
CA PHE A 171 5.78 -6.78 4.47
C PHE A 171 5.94 -6.37 3.01
N ASP A 172 7.17 -6.18 2.57
CA ASP A 172 7.48 -5.73 1.22
C ASP A 172 8.11 -6.87 0.41
N ALA A 173 7.40 -7.34 -0.61
CA ALA A 173 7.84 -8.38 -1.53
C ALA A 173 8.13 -7.82 -2.94
N SER A 174 8.34 -6.50 -3.06
CA SER A 174 8.53 -5.81 -4.33
C SER A 174 9.84 -6.25 -5.02
N ALA A 175 9.84 -6.30 -6.35
CA ALA A 175 11.04 -6.63 -7.14
C ALA A 175 12.07 -5.47 -7.18
N ASP A 176 11.64 -4.31 -6.70
CA ASP A 176 12.27 -3.00 -6.77
C ASP A 176 12.64 -2.44 -5.39
N ILE A 177 12.73 -3.32 -4.38
CA ILE A 177 13.27 -3.00 -3.04
C ILE A 177 14.62 -2.28 -3.20
N LYS A 178 14.84 -1.20 -2.43
CA LYS A 178 15.99 -0.27 -2.49
C LYS A 178 16.05 0.67 -3.70
N THR A 179 15.42 0.36 -4.83
CA THR A 179 15.42 1.25 -6.01
C THR A 179 14.27 2.22 -5.96
N ASP A 180 13.06 1.73 -5.65
CA ASP A 180 11.88 2.57 -5.47
C ASP A 180 11.51 2.59 -3.99
N ASN A 181 11.25 3.79 -3.48
CA ASN A 181 10.88 3.98 -2.09
C ASN A 181 9.37 4.09 -1.96
N TRP A 182 8.67 2.95 -1.97
CA TRP A 182 7.20 2.90 -1.81
C TRP A 182 6.71 3.54 -0.50
N LEU A 183 7.57 3.55 0.54
CA LEU A 183 7.30 4.24 1.80
C LEU A 183 7.30 5.77 1.64
N SER A 184 8.17 6.35 0.81
CA SER A 184 8.14 7.81 0.57
C SER A 184 6.91 8.24 -0.22
N VAL A 185 6.33 7.37 -1.06
CA VAL A 185 5.04 7.67 -1.71
C VAL A 185 3.93 7.79 -0.65
N ALA A 186 3.97 6.96 0.40
CA ALA A 186 3.05 7.07 1.53
C ALA A 186 3.26 8.33 2.38
N ASP A 187 4.47 8.88 2.44
CA ASP A 187 4.72 10.19 3.07
C ASP A 187 3.92 11.30 2.40
N GLY A 188 3.94 11.34 1.06
CA GLY A 188 3.19 12.32 0.27
C GLY A 188 1.69 12.27 0.56
N TYR A 189 1.14 11.05 0.58
CA TYR A 189 -0.26 10.81 0.93
C TYR A 189 -0.60 11.24 2.36
N ALA A 190 0.21 10.83 3.34
CA ALA A 190 0.02 11.18 4.75
C ALA A 190 0.02 12.71 4.95
N ARG A 191 0.90 13.43 4.25
CA ARG A 191 1.00 14.89 4.33
C ARG A 191 -0.21 15.58 3.69
N GLN A 192 -0.63 15.16 2.49
CA GLN A 192 -1.80 15.73 1.81
C GLN A 192 -3.08 15.60 2.63
N ARG A 193 -3.21 14.47 3.34
CA ARG A 193 -4.39 14.14 4.14
C ARG A 193 -4.30 14.57 5.59
N GLY A 194 -3.20 15.20 6.00
CA GLY A 194 -3.01 15.68 7.37
C GLY A 194 -2.98 14.56 8.41
N ILE A 195 -2.49 13.38 8.03
CA ILE A 195 -2.37 12.23 8.94
C ILE A 195 -1.36 12.57 10.03
N LYS A 196 -1.85 12.74 11.26
CA LYS A 196 -1.01 13.03 12.42
C LYS A 196 -0.23 11.79 12.85
N GLY A 197 1.02 11.97 13.25
CA GLY A 197 1.84 10.88 13.80
C GLY A 197 2.52 9.99 12.78
N TRP A 198 2.42 10.26 11.47
CA TRP A 198 3.16 9.50 10.45
C TRP A 198 4.68 9.79 10.53
N PRO A 199 5.56 8.77 10.46
CA PRO A 199 7.01 8.99 10.40
C PRO A 199 7.41 9.56 9.04
N VAL A 200 7.94 10.78 9.03
CA VAL A 200 8.28 11.53 7.79
C VAL A 200 9.65 11.15 7.24
N GLY A 201 9.78 11.03 5.92
CA GLY A 201 11.05 10.86 5.20
C GLY A 201 11.61 9.45 5.31
N ILE A 202 10.75 8.45 5.46
CA ILE A 202 11.15 7.08 5.72
C ILE A 202 11.44 6.30 4.43
N GLY A 203 12.22 5.23 4.58
CA GLY A 203 12.52 4.28 3.52
C GLY A 203 14.01 4.12 3.26
N TRP A 204 14.34 3.52 2.11
CA TRP A 204 15.71 3.16 1.78
C TRP A 204 16.57 4.40 1.52
N PRO A 205 17.77 4.52 2.14
CA PRO A 205 18.64 5.66 1.90
C PRO A 205 19.18 5.62 0.46
N LYS A 206 19.12 6.75 -0.25
CA LYS A 206 19.74 6.90 -1.56
C LYS A 206 21.19 7.39 -1.39
N PRO A 207 22.20 6.65 -1.90
CA PRO A 207 23.62 6.91 -1.59
C PRO A 207 24.16 8.27 -2.03
N GLU A 208 23.50 8.95 -2.97
CA GLU A 208 23.93 10.23 -3.54
C GLU A 208 22.99 11.40 -3.23
N GLU A 209 21.91 11.14 -2.48
CA GLU A 209 20.87 12.14 -2.28
C GLU A 209 21.15 12.99 -1.05
N THR A 210 21.26 14.30 -1.22
CA THR A 210 21.36 15.21 -0.09
C THR A 210 20.02 15.25 0.66
N PRO A 211 20.01 15.57 1.97
CA PRO A 211 18.76 15.77 2.71
C PRO A 211 17.83 16.84 2.11
N GLU A 212 18.34 17.70 1.23
CA GLU A 212 17.59 18.74 0.52
C GLU A 212 16.96 18.20 -0.78
N GLN A 213 17.63 17.29 -1.48
CA GLN A 213 17.10 16.58 -2.64
C GLN A 213 15.98 15.62 -2.24
N ALA A 214 16.19 14.85 -1.16
CA ALA A 214 15.15 13.98 -0.58
C ALA A 214 13.88 14.78 -0.23
N ARG A 215 14.04 16.02 0.27
CA ARG A 215 12.91 16.93 0.55
C ARG A 215 12.18 17.39 -0.70
N LYS A 216 12.89 17.63 -1.79
CA LYS A 216 12.30 18.07 -3.05
C LYS A 216 11.54 16.93 -3.71
N GLU A 217 12.11 15.72 -3.72
CA GLU A 217 11.42 14.53 -4.18
C GLU A 217 10.19 14.19 -3.32
N LEU A 218 10.25 14.40 -2.01
CA LEU A 218 9.08 14.27 -1.12
C LEU A 218 7.93 15.23 -1.49
N ILE A 219 8.21 16.36 -2.13
CA ILE A 219 7.20 17.30 -2.63
C ILE A 219 6.71 16.87 -4.02
N GLU A 220 7.59 16.29 -4.84
CA GLU A 220 7.35 15.91 -6.23
C GLU A 220 6.78 14.49 -6.41
N ALA A 221 6.85 13.61 -5.41
CA ALA A 221 6.32 12.23 -5.43
C ALA A 221 4.76 12.14 -5.51
N GLN A 222 4.12 13.21 -5.98
CA GLN A 222 2.69 13.32 -6.14
C GLN A 222 2.25 12.55 -7.39
N ALA A 223 1.33 11.60 -7.17
CA ALA A 223 0.46 11.00 -8.16
C ALA A 223 1.12 10.60 -9.48
N ALA A 224 1.51 9.33 -9.59
CA ALA A 224 1.77 8.73 -10.89
C ALA A 224 0.52 8.89 -11.77
N THR A 225 0.67 9.51 -12.92
CA THR A 225 -0.38 9.49 -13.95
C THR A 225 -0.51 8.08 -14.51
N ALA A 226 -1.62 7.78 -15.19
CA ALA A 226 -1.80 6.47 -15.81
C ALA A 226 -0.68 6.13 -16.83
N ALA A 227 -0.19 7.14 -17.57
CA ALA A 227 0.90 6.97 -18.53
C ALA A 227 2.24 6.68 -17.86
N GLU A 228 2.56 7.34 -16.75
CA GLU A 228 3.79 7.09 -15.99
C GLU A 228 3.77 5.69 -15.35
N ALA A 229 2.60 5.27 -14.85
CA ALA A 229 2.44 3.93 -14.29
C ALA A 229 2.64 2.84 -15.35
N GLU A 230 2.11 3.04 -16.57
CA GLU A 230 2.30 2.13 -17.69
C GLU A 230 3.78 2.03 -18.09
N GLN A 231 4.47 3.16 -18.23
CA GLN A 231 5.90 3.18 -18.54
C GLN A 231 6.72 2.42 -17.48
N LYS A 232 6.42 2.60 -16.19
CA LYS A 232 7.10 1.86 -15.11
C LYS A 232 6.91 0.35 -15.20
N VAL A 233 5.70 -0.10 -15.57
CA VAL A 233 5.43 -1.53 -15.77
C VAL A 233 6.24 -2.09 -16.94
N GLU A 234 6.32 -1.37 -18.06
CA GLU A 234 7.12 -1.78 -19.22
C GLU A 234 8.62 -1.87 -18.88
N GLU A 235 9.15 -0.89 -18.16
CA GLU A 235 10.56 -0.87 -17.73
C GLU A 235 10.87 -2.02 -16.76
N ALA A 236 9.97 -2.31 -15.81
CA ALA A 236 10.13 -3.42 -14.88
C ALA A 236 10.12 -4.78 -15.60
N GLN A 237 9.27 -4.94 -16.62
CA GLN A 237 9.22 -6.14 -17.46
C GLN A 237 10.52 -6.35 -18.23
N ALA A 238 11.03 -5.31 -18.90
CA ALA A 238 12.27 -5.40 -19.66
C ALA A 238 13.43 -5.85 -18.77
N LYS A 239 13.60 -5.23 -17.60
CA LYS A 239 14.62 -5.62 -16.61
C LYS A 239 14.47 -7.07 -16.17
N GLN A 240 13.24 -7.54 -15.93
CA GLN A 240 13.00 -8.91 -15.44
C GLN A 240 13.19 -9.98 -16.53
N LYS A 241 12.92 -9.64 -17.80
CA LYS A 241 13.20 -10.50 -18.95
C LYS A 241 14.70 -10.72 -19.13
N ASP A 242 15.48 -9.64 -19.10
CA ASP A 242 16.94 -9.70 -19.17
C ASP A 242 17.52 -10.58 -18.06
N LEU A 243 16.97 -10.48 -16.85
CA LEU A 243 17.35 -11.32 -15.71
C LEU A 243 17.05 -12.81 -15.93
N ARG A 244 15.87 -13.14 -16.48
CA ARG A 244 15.48 -14.52 -16.78
C ARG A 244 16.40 -15.15 -17.84
N GLU A 245 16.72 -14.40 -18.88
CA GLU A 245 17.65 -14.84 -19.92
C GLU A 245 19.07 -15.04 -19.35
N ALA A 246 19.52 -14.14 -18.48
CA ALA A 246 20.81 -14.25 -17.80
C ALA A 246 20.87 -15.43 -16.81
N ALA A 247 19.79 -15.72 -16.08
CA ALA A 247 19.72 -16.85 -15.14
C ALA A 247 19.70 -18.21 -15.87
N SER A 248 19.16 -18.25 -17.10
CA SER A 248 19.10 -19.47 -17.92
C SER A 248 20.43 -19.84 -18.61
N LYS A 249 21.34 -18.88 -18.80
CA LYS A 249 22.64 -19.07 -19.46
C LYS A 249 23.74 -19.14 -18.40
N GLN A 250 24.19 -20.35 -18.07
CA GLN A 250 25.13 -20.61 -16.97
C GLN A 250 26.59 -20.15 -17.16
N ASP A 251 26.96 -19.33 -18.17
CA ASP A 251 28.37 -18.93 -18.38
C ASP A 251 28.60 -17.42 -18.67
N ALA A 252 29.42 -16.84 -17.79
CA ALA A 252 30.36 -15.70 -17.89
C ALA A 252 30.15 -14.53 -18.89
N ALA A 253 29.78 -13.35 -18.37
CA ALA A 253 30.61 -12.12 -18.23
C ALA A 253 29.80 -10.80 -18.29
N LYS A 254 30.18 -9.87 -17.40
CA LYS A 254 29.59 -8.57 -16.96
C LYS A 254 29.27 -7.55 -18.07
N PRO A 255 28.32 -6.60 -17.89
CA PRO A 255 27.96 -5.92 -16.62
C PRO A 255 26.45 -5.84 -16.28
N THR A 256 26.07 -6.19 -15.04
CA THR A 256 24.86 -5.79 -14.25
C THR A 256 24.61 -6.70 -13.04
N GLN A 257 25.20 -7.90 -12.98
CA GLN A 257 24.97 -8.87 -11.87
C GLN A 257 25.43 -8.44 -10.46
N LEU A 258 26.27 -7.40 -10.32
CA LEU A 258 26.78 -6.97 -9.00
C LEU A 258 25.79 -6.09 -8.24
N ASP A 259 25.00 -5.28 -8.95
CA ASP A 259 24.05 -4.32 -8.35
C ASP A 259 22.73 -4.99 -7.94
N GLU A 260 22.24 -5.97 -8.69
CA GLU A 260 20.97 -6.66 -8.35
C GLU A 260 21.14 -7.72 -7.24
N LYS A 261 22.31 -8.38 -7.13
CA LYS A 261 22.62 -9.21 -5.96
C LYS A 261 22.83 -8.39 -4.69
N SER A 262 23.25 -7.12 -4.78
CA SER A 262 23.41 -6.24 -3.62
C SER A 262 22.06 -5.65 -3.19
N LYS A 263 21.14 -5.46 -4.14
CA LYS A 263 19.76 -5.02 -3.91
C LYS A 263 19.00 -5.89 -2.91
N PHE A 264 19.05 -7.21 -3.05
CA PHE A 264 18.34 -8.14 -2.15
C PHE A 264 19.20 -8.67 -1.00
N LYS A 265 20.35 -8.06 -0.72
CA LYS A 265 21.10 -8.33 0.51
C LYS A 265 20.63 -7.40 1.63
N PRO A 266 20.66 -7.83 2.90
CA PRO A 266 20.48 -6.90 4.02
C PRO A 266 21.52 -5.78 3.92
N GLY A 267 21.08 -4.55 4.16
CA GLY A 267 21.96 -3.41 4.27
C GLY A 267 22.78 -3.42 5.57
N ASN A 268 23.78 -2.56 5.63
CA ASN A 268 24.49 -2.29 6.87
C ASN A 268 23.72 -1.30 7.76
N GLU A 269 22.99 -1.82 8.74
CA GLU A 269 22.23 -1.02 9.71
C GLU A 269 23.10 0.01 10.46
N LYS A 270 24.38 -0.29 10.71
CA LYS A 270 25.31 0.67 11.35
C LYS A 270 25.70 1.83 10.44
N ALA A 271 25.57 1.66 9.13
CA ALA A 271 25.75 2.70 8.12
C ALA A 271 24.45 3.43 7.78
N GLY A 272 23.33 3.09 8.45
CA GLY A 272 22.02 3.69 8.20
C GLY A 272 21.23 3.03 7.07
N GLU A 273 21.71 1.91 6.52
CA GLU A 273 20.95 1.12 5.54
C GLU A 273 19.91 0.22 6.22
N LEU A 274 18.87 -0.20 5.51
CA LEU A 274 17.82 -1.02 6.09
C LEU A 274 18.18 -2.52 6.08
N GLY A 275 17.81 -3.21 7.15
CA GLY A 275 18.02 -4.64 7.34
C GLY A 275 16.77 -5.48 7.05
N TYR A 276 16.62 -6.57 7.80
CA TYR A 276 15.46 -7.47 7.71
C TYR A 276 14.21 -6.93 8.41
N CYS A 277 14.38 -6.00 9.34
CA CYS A 277 13.30 -5.35 10.07
C CYS A 277 13.75 -3.94 10.45
N THR A 278 12.96 -2.95 10.06
CA THR A 278 13.20 -1.55 10.44
C THR A 278 11.97 -0.99 11.11
N VAL A 279 12.18 -0.28 12.22
CA VAL A 279 11.11 0.38 12.98
C VAL A 279 11.28 1.88 12.87
N TRP A 280 10.21 2.61 12.58
CA TRP A 280 10.14 4.06 12.72
C TRP A 280 8.96 4.46 13.58
N VAL A 281 9.08 5.58 14.27
CA VAL A 281 7.99 6.17 15.06
C VAL A 281 7.84 7.62 14.68
N GLY A 282 6.62 8.01 14.26
CA GLY A 282 6.31 9.42 14.04
C GLY A 282 6.01 10.16 15.33
N THR A 283 5.58 11.41 15.23
CA THR A 283 5.21 12.23 16.40
C THR A 283 3.91 12.99 16.13
N THR A 284 3.10 13.14 17.17
CA THR A 284 1.84 13.90 17.14
C THR A 284 2.03 15.37 17.50
N GLU A 285 3.24 15.80 17.85
CA GLU A 285 3.50 17.22 18.14
C GLU A 285 3.22 18.11 16.94
N GLU A 286 2.52 19.22 17.20
CA GLU A 286 2.30 20.26 16.21
C GLU A 286 3.61 21.04 16.00
N ARG A 287 4.11 20.97 14.77
CA ARG A 287 5.42 21.54 14.40
C ARG A 287 5.24 22.99 13.94
N SER A 288 6.07 23.89 14.44
CA SER A 288 6.07 25.30 14.09
C SER A 288 6.90 25.64 12.84
N THR A 289 7.52 24.65 12.19
CA THR A 289 8.43 24.85 11.05
C THR A 289 7.90 24.17 9.79
N ASP A 290 8.01 24.86 8.66
CA ASP A 290 7.56 24.38 7.33
C ASP A 290 8.37 23.18 6.79
N SER A 291 9.42 22.77 7.51
CA SER A 291 10.39 21.74 7.09
C SER A 291 10.64 20.70 8.18
N PRO A 292 9.83 19.63 8.26
CA PRO A 292 9.99 18.60 9.28
C PRO A 292 11.31 17.82 9.13
N PRO A 293 11.95 17.42 10.25
CA PRO A 293 13.13 16.55 10.21
C PRO A 293 12.76 15.13 9.74
N ILE A 294 13.69 14.50 9.01
CA ILE A 294 13.58 13.11 8.56
C ILE A 294 13.63 12.18 9.77
N THR A 295 12.70 11.23 9.83
CA THR A 295 12.57 10.25 10.90
C THR A 295 13.64 9.19 10.73
N LYS A 296 14.43 8.97 11.78
CA LYS A 296 15.46 7.92 11.78
C LYS A 296 14.89 6.59 12.25
N PRO A 297 15.44 5.45 11.79
CA PRO A 297 15.13 4.15 12.36
C PRO A 297 15.35 4.11 13.87
N VAL A 298 14.45 3.44 14.57
CA VAL A 298 14.57 3.14 16.00
C VAL A 298 15.60 2.03 16.19
N THR A 299 16.58 2.34 17.03
CA THR A 299 17.68 1.49 17.46
C THR A 299 17.56 1.19 18.96
N ASP A 300 18.37 0.28 19.49
CA ASP A 300 18.32 -0.08 20.92
C ASP A 300 18.49 1.15 21.84
N ASP A 301 19.37 2.09 21.46
CA ASP A 301 19.64 3.34 22.18
C ASP A 301 18.55 4.42 22.02
N THR A 302 17.69 4.30 21.00
CA THR A 302 16.59 5.24 20.74
C THR A 302 15.21 4.63 20.97
N SER A 303 15.13 3.40 21.48
CA SER A 303 13.90 2.68 21.78
C SER A 303 12.93 3.42 22.72
N TRP A 304 13.45 4.32 23.56
CA TRP A 304 12.66 5.20 24.43
C TRP A 304 11.71 6.13 23.66
N GLN A 305 11.99 6.45 22.39
CA GLN A 305 11.12 7.26 21.52
C GLN A 305 9.74 6.62 21.34
N LEU A 306 9.66 5.30 21.35
CA LEU A 306 8.39 4.57 21.26
C LEU A 306 7.47 4.81 22.48
N MET A 307 8.07 5.18 23.61
CA MET A 307 7.39 5.39 24.90
C MET A 307 7.00 6.86 25.14
N GLU A 308 7.45 7.80 24.29
CA GLU A 308 7.14 9.21 24.52
C GLU A 308 5.62 9.47 24.44
N PRO A 309 5.05 10.36 25.28
CA PRO A 309 3.61 10.64 25.28
C PRO A 309 3.05 11.14 23.95
N ASN A 310 3.90 11.83 23.17
CA ASN A 310 3.63 12.42 21.87
C ASN A 310 4.03 11.49 20.70
N ALA A 311 4.47 10.26 20.97
CA ALA A 311 4.85 9.32 19.93
C ALA A 311 3.62 8.91 19.10
N GLY A 312 3.76 8.99 17.79
CA GLY A 312 2.71 8.77 16.80
C GLY A 312 2.56 7.32 16.34
N LEU A 313 2.20 7.17 15.07
CA LEU A 313 2.11 5.90 14.37
C LEU A 313 3.50 5.29 14.26
N THR A 314 3.59 4.01 14.61
CA THR A 314 4.81 3.22 14.52
C THR A 314 4.75 2.34 13.29
N LEU A 315 5.72 2.48 12.39
CA LEU A 315 5.87 1.64 11.21
C LEU A 315 6.94 0.58 11.46
N ILE A 316 6.62 -0.68 11.20
CA ILE A 316 7.53 -1.81 11.17
C ILE A 316 7.59 -2.29 9.73
N TYR A 317 8.76 -2.25 9.11
CA TYR A 317 8.96 -2.61 7.70
C TYR A 317 9.85 -3.85 7.59
N LEU A 318 9.38 -4.83 6.83
CA LEU A 318 10.03 -6.12 6.60
C LEU A 318 10.15 -6.38 5.09
N PRO A 319 11.30 -6.04 4.48
CA PRO A 319 11.57 -6.38 3.10
C PRO A 319 11.89 -7.87 2.96
N LEU A 320 11.44 -8.50 1.88
CA LEU A 320 11.83 -9.86 1.53
C LEU A 320 13.24 -9.84 0.93
N LEU A 321 14.22 -10.24 1.73
CA LEU A 321 15.63 -10.24 1.37
C LEU A 321 16.21 -11.66 1.33
N SER A 322 17.34 -11.80 0.66
CA SER A 322 18.15 -13.02 0.73
C SER A 322 18.63 -13.25 2.17
N ASN A 323 18.54 -14.49 2.65
CA ASN A 323 18.93 -14.85 4.01
C ASN A 323 19.92 -16.03 4.01
N LYS A 324 21.02 -15.89 4.77
CA LYS A 324 22.07 -16.93 4.89
C LYS A 324 21.54 -18.25 5.45
N LYS A 325 20.45 -18.23 6.23
CA LYS A 325 19.77 -19.41 6.78
C LYS A 325 19.05 -20.22 5.69
N VAL A 326 18.81 -19.64 4.52
CA VAL A 326 18.14 -20.28 3.36
C VAL A 326 19.01 -20.06 2.11
N PRO A 327 20.17 -20.73 2.01
CA PRO A 327 21.05 -20.55 0.85
C PRO A 327 20.40 -21.09 -0.43
N GLY A 328 20.74 -20.49 -1.57
CA GLY A 328 20.25 -20.91 -2.88
C GLY A 328 18.91 -20.29 -3.32
N VAL A 329 18.21 -19.60 -2.42
CA VAL A 329 16.99 -18.85 -2.73
C VAL A 329 17.25 -17.36 -2.53
N SER A 330 17.03 -16.55 -3.58
CA SER A 330 17.23 -15.11 -3.53
C SER A 330 16.22 -14.43 -4.45
N PRO A 331 15.43 -13.44 -3.96
CA PRO A 331 14.44 -12.77 -4.79
C PRO A 331 15.02 -12.11 -6.06
N GLY A 332 16.28 -11.68 -6.02
CA GLY A 332 16.94 -11.05 -7.17
C GLY A 332 17.58 -12.02 -8.17
N THR A 333 17.65 -13.32 -7.88
CA THR A 333 18.39 -14.26 -8.73
C THR A 333 17.68 -15.59 -8.99
N SER A 334 16.72 -15.96 -8.14
CA SER A 334 15.90 -17.15 -8.35
C SER A 334 14.81 -16.83 -9.38
N ASP A 335 14.90 -17.47 -10.54
CA ASP A 335 13.99 -17.27 -11.67
C ASP A 335 12.51 -17.48 -11.32
N PHE A 336 12.20 -18.47 -10.48
CA PHE A 336 10.85 -18.79 -10.04
C PHE A 336 10.23 -17.73 -9.11
N LEU A 337 11.05 -16.82 -8.54
CA LEU A 337 10.59 -15.66 -7.76
C LEU A 337 10.29 -14.44 -8.63
N SER A 338 10.40 -14.58 -9.96
CA SER A 338 9.94 -13.55 -10.89
C SER A 338 8.45 -13.28 -10.74
N THR A 339 8.07 -12.01 -10.79
CA THR A 339 6.69 -11.51 -10.78
C THR A 339 5.85 -12.15 -11.89
N TRP A 340 6.49 -12.55 -13.00
CA TRP A 340 5.83 -13.15 -14.17
C TRP A 340 5.77 -14.68 -14.13
N ASN A 341 6.25 -15.32 -13.06
CA ASN A 341 6.17 -16.76 -12.91
C ASN A 341 4.88 -17.16 -12.19
N PHE A 342 4.05 -17.97 -12.84
CA PHE A 342 2.81 -18.51 -12.26
C PHE A 342 2.85 -20.03 -12.06
N VAL A 343 3.98 -20.66 -12.37
CA VAL A 343 4.14 -22.11 -12.28
C VAL A 343 5.23 -22.41 -11.25
N TYR A 344 4.84 -23.09 -10.18
CA TYR A 344 5.72 -23.40 -9.06
C TYR A 344 5.71 -24.90 -8.78
N THR A 345 6.88 -25.45 -8.48
CA THR A 345 6.96 -26.78 -7.85
C THR A 345 6.69 -26.69 -6.36
N PRO A 346 6.22 -27.76 -5.69
CA PRO A 346 6.05 -27.77 -4.24
C PRO A 346 7.33 -27.37 -3.49
N ASP A 347 8.49 -27.85 -3.93
CA ASP A 347 9.79 -27.51 -3.32
C ASP A 347 10.12 -26.01 -3.46
N GLN A 348 9.80 -25.41 -4.60
CA GLN A 348 9.96 -23.96 -4.79
C GLN A 348 9.07 -23.20 -3.81
N ILE A 349 7.79 -23.57 -3.66
CA ILE A 349 6.87 -22.93 -2.70
C ILE A 349 7.43 -23.04 -1.28
N ASP A 350 7.83 -24.24 -0.85
CA ASP A 350 8.40 -24.46 0.47
C ASP A 350 9.66 -23.62 0.70
N SER A 351 10.48 -23.43 -0.34
CA SER A 351 11.69 -22.64 -0.26
C SER A 351 11.42 -21.14 -0.07
N VAL A 352 10.38 -20.58 -0.71
CA VAL A 352 9.95 -19.18 -0.50
C VAL A 352 9.39 -19.00 0.91
N VAL A 353 8.55 -19.94 1.36
CA VAL A 353 7.99 -19.89 2.72
C VAL A 353 9.09 -19.96 3.78
N LYS A 354 10.11 -20.81 3.57
CA LYS A 354 11.30 -20.87 4.44
C LYS A 354 12.05 -19.54 4.45
N LEU A 355 12.25 -18.92 3.29
CA LEU A 355 12.90 -17.61 3.18
C LEU A 355 12.13 -16.53 3.95
N ALA A 356 10.82 -16.43 3.74
CA ALA A 356 9.96 -15.46 4.43
C ALA A 356 9.98 -15.65 5.96
N LYS A 357 9.89 -16.89 6.43
CA LYS A 357 10.02 -17.22 7.86
C LYS A 357 11.38 -16.82 8.43
N ALA A 358 12.46 -17.13 7.71
CA ALA A 358 13.81 -16.76 8.14
C ALA A 358 13.99 -15.24 8.23
N ASN A 359 13.46 -14.48 7.27
CA ASN A 359 13.46 -13.00 7.30
C ASN A 359 12.68 -12.46 8.51
N TYR A 360 11.47 -12.96 8.75
CA TYR A 360 10.68 -12.57 9.92
C TYR A 360 11.39 -12.89 11.24
N ASP A 361 12.05 -14.06 11.34
CA ASP A 361 12.77 -14.47 12.55
C ASP A 361 13.96 -13.56 12.90
N GLU A 362 14.56 -12.85 11.92
CA GLU A 362 15.59 -11.84 12.22
C GLU A 362 15.00 -10.62 12.95
N GLY A 363 13.76 -10.23 12.62
CA GLY A 363 13.08 -9.06 13.21
C GLY A 363 12.16 -9.38 14.39
N ARG A 364 11.86 -10.65 14.64
CA ARG A 364 10.79 -11.09 15.56
C ARG A 364 10.85 -10.46 16.94
N ASP A 365 12.03 -10.40 17.53
CA ASP A 365 12.18 -9.90 18.91
C ASP A 365 12.07 -8.36 18.96
N GLN A 366 12.56 -7.67 17.94
CA GLN A 366 12.35 -6.22 17.76
C GLN A 366 10.87 -5.90 17.59
N ILE A 367 10.13 -6.66 16.77
CA ILE A 367 8.68 -6.50 16.59
C ILE A 367 7.95 -6.63 17.93
N LYS A 368 8.26 -7.68 18.70
CA LYS A 368 7.64 -7.89 20.02
C LYS A 368 7.95 -6.75 20.99
N ALA A 369 9.19 -6.28 21.01
CA ALA A 369 9.61 -5.15 21.84
C ALA A 369 8.85 -3.88 21.46
N THR A 370 8.73 -3.59 20.15
CA THR A 370 7.98 -2.44 19.62
C THR A 370 6.51 -2.50 20.00
N VAL A 371 5.85 -3.64 19.78
CA VAL A 371 4.43 -3.82 20.16
C VAL A 371 4.22 -3.63 21.66
N ARG A 372 5.13 -4.18 22.49
CA ARG A 372 5.08 -4.01 23.93
C ARG A 372 5.26 -2.54 24.33
N ALA A 373 6.21 -1.83 23.75
CA ALA A 373 6.45 -0.41 24.05
C ALA A 373 5.21 0.44 23.74
N VAL A 374 4.63 0.28 22.54
CA VAL A 374 3.42 1.02 22.16
C VAL A 374 2.23 0.67 23.09
N TYR A 375 2.09 -0.60 23.49
CA TYR A 375 1.08 -1.00 24.48
C TYR A 375 1.28 -0.32 25.84
N GLU A 376 2.49 -0.37 26.39
CA GLU A 376 2.78 0.21 27.70
C GLU A 376 2.59 1.73 27.70
N ARG A 377 3.01 2.43 26.63
CA ARG A 377 2.72 3.85 26.42
C ARG A 377 1.22 4.12 26.50
N LYS A 378 0.40 3.40 25.72
CA LYS A 378 -1.05 3.62 25.70
C LYS A 378 -1.72 3.29 27.03
N LYS A 379 -1.23 2.26 27.73
CA LYS A 379 -1.70 1.91 29.06
C LYS A 379 -1.42 3.04 30.05
N GLN A 380 -0.19 3.55 30.08
CA GLN A 380 0.21 4.67 30.95
C GLN A 380 -0.65 5.92 30.69
N LEU A 381 -0.84 6.30 29.43
CA LEU A 381 -1.67 7.44 29.05
C LEU A 381 -3.13 7.27 29.50
N ARG A 382 -3.68 6.06 29.38
CA ARG A 382 -5.05 5.77 29.84
C ARG A 382 -5.17 5.88 31.36
N GLU A 383 -4.24 5.29 32.11
CA GLU A 383 -4.24 5.32 33.59
C GLU A 383 -4.07 6.75 34.13
N GLN A 384 -3.21 7.56 33.49
CA GLN A 384 -3.06 8.98 33.80
C GLN A 384 -4.37 9.75 33.52
N ALA A 385 -5.00 9.53 32.36
CA ALA A 385 -6.26 10.18 32.01
C ALA A 385 -7.43 9.78 32.91
N GLU A 386 -7.46 8.54 33.42
CA GLU A 386 -8.45 8.09 34.40
C GLU A 386 -8.21 8.71 35.78
N THR A 387 -6.95 8.79 36.21
CA THR A 387 -6.56 9.43 37.47
C THR A 387 -6.92 10.91 37.46
N GLN A 388 -6.60 11.61 36.36
CA GLN A 388 -6.95 13.02 36.19
C GLN A 388 -8.47 13.23 36.22
N ARG A 389 -9.24 12.39 35.50
CA ARG A 389 -10.72 12.47 35.53
C ARG A 389 -11.30 12.28 36.93
N ARG A 390 -10.74 11.36 37.73
CA ARG A 390 -11.15 11.20 39.13
C ARG A 390 -10.87 12.46 39.92
N LEU A 391 -9.66 13.02 39.84
CA LEU A 391 -9.27 14.26 40.51
C LEU A 391 -10.16 15.45 40.10
N ASP A 392 -10.49 15.57 38.82
CA ASP A 392 -11.36 16.62 38.30
C ASP A 392 -12.79 16.48 38.84
N SER A 393 -13.30 15.25 38.90
CA SER A 393 -14.60 14.94 39.52
C SER A 393 -14.63 15.30 41.01
N TYR A 394 -13.60 14.91 41.77
CA TYR A 394 -13.46 15.28 43.18
C TYR A 394 -13.42 16.81 43.35
N THR A 395 -12.64 17.50 42.53
CA THR A 395 -12.52 18.97 42.56
C THR A 395 -13.84 19.65 42.21
N ALA A 396 -14.61 19.10 41.27
CA ALA A 396 -15.92 19.62 40.90
C ALA A 396 -16.97 19.43 42.00
N MET A 397 -16.97 18.26 42.67
CA MET A 397 -17.86 17.99 43.82
C MET A 397 -17.50 18.86 45.03
N ALA A 398 -16.20 19.03 45.30
CA ALA A 398 -15.68 19.95 46.32
C ALA A 398 -16.18 21.38 46.12
N LYS A 399 -16.08 21.90 44.89
CA LYS A 399 -16.58 23.24 44.53
C LYS A 399 -18.10 23.42 44.67
N LYS A 400 -18.88 22.34 44.62
CA LYS A 400 -20.34 22.35 44.82
C LYS A 400 -20.75 22.19 46.29
N GLY A 401 -19.82 21.98 47.22
CA GLY A 401 -20.12 21.72 48.63
C GLY A 401 -20.71 20.32 48.88
N GLU A 402 -20.58 19.41 47.91
CA GLU A 402 -21.11 18.04 47.95
C GLU A 402 -20.10 17.03 48.55
N GLU A 403 -19.00 17.50 49.14
CA GLU A 403 -17.95 16.67 49.78
C GLU A 403 -18.51 15.66 50.80
N SER A 404 -19.61 15.98 51.46
CA SER A 404 -20.27 15.09 52.44
C SER A 404 -20.84 13.79 51.85
N LEU A 405 -21.10 13.74 50.53
CA LEU A 405 -21.59 12.53 49.84
C LEU A 405 -20.49 11.48 49.62
N LEU A 406 -19.21 11.86 49.74
CA LEU A 406 -18.06 10.96 49.56
C LEU A 406 -17.87 9.97 50.72
N HIS A 407 -18.36 10.29 51.91
CA HIS A 407 -18.25 9.41 53.08
C HIS A 407 -19.39 8.37 53.17
N HIS A 408 -20.32 8.35 52.21
CA HIS A 408 -21.52 7.51 52.24
C HIS A 408 -21.74 6.65 50.98
N GLY A 409 -20.68 6.00 50.48
CA GLY A 409 -20.81 4.78 49.67
C GLY A 409 -19.76 3.78 50.17
N ASP A 410 -20.05 2.53 50.54
CA ASP A 410 -21.08 1.59 50.14
C ASP A 410 -21.35 0.65 51.34
N GLN A 411 -22.60 0.53 51.82
CA GLN A 411 -22.98 -0.37 52.94
C GLN A 411 -23.61 -1.70 52.46
N PHE A 412 -23.60 -1.98 51.16
CA PHE A 412 -24.09 -3.25 50.64
C PHE A 412 -23.05 -3.91 49.73
N SER A 413 -22.00 -4.45 50.37
CA SER A 413 -21.16 -5.51 49.81
C SER A 413 -21.83 -6.87 49.91
#